data_AF-A0ABD3F3W8-F1
#
_entry.id   AF-A0ABD3F3W8-F1
#
_cell.length_a   1.000
_cell.length_b   1.000
_cell.length_c   1.000
_cell.angle_alpha   90.00
_cell.angle_beta   90.00
_cell.angle_gamma   90.00
#
_symmetry.space_group_name_H-M   'P 1'
#
loop_
_entity.id
_entity.type
_entity.pdbx_description
1 polymer ?
#
loop_
_entity_poly.entity_id
_entity_poly.type
_entity_poly.pdbx_seq_one_letter_code
_entity_poly.pdbx_strand_id
1 'polypeptide(L)'
;MLRSKGAERLEMAARRGDTAGDSVASVASFVLATDDVTQIENGHPDQRQHGRGCDKLHLPAETVASSPVARTSLEPRTSVVELVITEVATFHDVFGFLGVPMIIVFALSTVWTFTLAYIQVHATEMANSVMNTTNFDNGEFWLLPHPNEAIVVSSAVLLSLFGIGYAGLIAAMLLFARLGHENKPSTSTANASTSPVVDIGDGRIVNLTVKRGNMFRGVLSWLTHNVPKDIRDHYYTAALDLPKLIFQTTTLTTYLSHGFPTPIVYSYSVLLLFNWFLACYRSQRYVVDPNLIIARLYYTYDLFFAVFAPLVVLIYFIQSFQFNRAEFATKMETIQGGSYDTIARLFGNPAEISSFCNAFHYLQFSSGDALFFKSALNLLSLYKWRKIILTLIHNQRERRLERERKAQVQPLREENNQRTRTQSIRAAIEHKLYTSRKPKIGKQFIPKFLLSLIFFVAGSAIFVYSIGSVRSSQDVCSKFDKCAVASYRWNFGVEHCPCLVFADRQTAPRTYGEWTNPKDTSAKLAELAYAGELRIVQIINRAVPELPEELRKCHHLEQLILVYTKTLQLPEWMSEFSDLEYL
;
A
#
# COMPACT_ATOMS: atom_id res chain seq x y z
N MET A 1 -68.51 4.43 12.20
CA MET A 1 -69.53 5.26 12.89
C MET A 1 -69.10 6.72 12.72
N LEU A 2 -70.00 7.63 12.35
CA LEU A 2 -69.87 9.12 12.32
C LEU A 2 -68.54 9.79 11.86
N ARG A 3 -68.61 10.50 10.70
CA ARG A 3 -68.20 11.92 10.45
C ARG A 3 -66.72 12.37 10.69
N SER A 4 -66.15 13.34 9.96
CA SER A 4 -66.63 14.15 8.81
C SER A 4 -65.54 15.05 8.17
N LYS A 5 -65.50 15.13 6.83
CA LYS A 5 -64.95 16.21 5.96
C LYS A 5 -63.43 16.47 5.94
N GLY A 6 -62.90 16.75 4.74
CA GLY A 6 -61.51 17.14 4.50
C GLY A 6 -61.06 17.14 3.02
N ALA A 7 -61.89 17.63 2.09
CA ALA A 7 -61.48 17.92 0.70
C ALA A 7 -61.17 19.44 0.56
N GLU A 8 -60.50 19.98 -0.47
CA GLU A 8 -60.47 19.64 -1.90
C GLU A 8 -59.26 20.33 -2.61
N ARG A 9 -58.77 19.78 -3.75
CA ARG A 9 -58.01 20.46 -4.86
C ARG A 9 -56.59 21.06 -4.55
N LEU A 10 -55.64 21.20 -5.48
CA LEU A 10 -55.43 20.74 -6.89
C LEU A 10 -54.05 19.99 -6.97
N GLU A 11 -53.64 19.16 -7.94
CA GLU A 11 -54.12 18.74 -9.27
C GLU A 11 -53.58 19.52 -10.52
N MET A 12 -53.16 18.78 -11.57
CA MET A 12 -52.71 19.21 -12.92
C MET A 12 -51.43 20.09 -13.02
N ALA A 13 -50.53 19.96 -14.00
CA ALA A 13 -50.22 18.94 -15.03
C ALA A 13 -48.71 19.07 -15.36
N ALA A 14 -47.89 18.07 -15.71
CA ALA A 14 -48.03 16.88 -16.56
C ALA A 14 -47.99 17.15 -18.09
N ARG A 15 -46.78 17.10 -18.72
CA ARG A 15 -46.44 16.26 -19.91
C ARG A 15 -45.09 16.59 -20.58
N ARG A 16 -44.51 15.56 -21.22
CA ARG A 16 -43.33 15.51 -22.14
C ARG A 16 -41.95 15.83 -21.53
N GLY A 17 -40.85 15.21 -21.99
CA GLY A 17 -40.80 14.03 -22.88
C GLY A 17 -39.44 13.76 -23.54
N ASP A 18 -38.93 12.55 -23.32
CA ASP A 18 -38.00 11.76 -24.16
C ASP A 18 -36.51 12.16 -24.39
N THR A 19 -35.75 11.11 -24.71
CA THR A 19 -34.40 11.02 -25.34
C THR A 19 -33.13 11.40 -24.54
N ALA A 20 -32.51 10.34 -23.99
CA ALA A 20 -31.17 9.82 -24.35
C ALA A 20 -29.88 10.62 -24.12
N GLY A 21 -28.80 9.89 -23.79
CA GLY A 21 -27.42 10.27 -24.15
C GLY A 21 -26.42 10.44 -23.00
N ASP A 22 -25.39 9.60 -23.01
CA ASP A 22 -23.98 9.87 -22.68
C ASP A 22 -23.62 10.80 -21.50
N SER A 23 -23.10 10.19 -20.43
CA SER A 23 -22.33 10.87 -19.37
C SER A 23 -20.91 10.30 -19.21
N VAL A 24 -20.24 9.96 -20.32
CA VAL A 24 -18.86 9.44 -20.35
C VAL A 24 -17.93 10.32 -21.21
N ALA A 25 -17.79 11.60 -20.86
CA ALA A 25 -16.68 12.47 -21.32
C ALA A 25 -16.65 13.82 -20.56
N SER A 26 -15.82 13.97 -19.51
CA SER A 26 -15.59 15.31 -18.90
C SER A 26 -14.24 15.48 -18.15
N VAL A 27 -13.19 14.74 -18.50
CA VAL A 27 -11.82 14.95 -17.96
C VAL A 27 -10.76 14.75 -19.06
N ALA A 28 -10.90 15.44 -20.20
CA ALA A 28 -10.06 15.18 -21.38
C ALA A 28 -9.77 16.41 -22.29
N SER A 29 -9.67 17.63 -21.73
CA SER A 29 -9.29 18.82 -22.53
C SER A 29 -8.68 19.97 -21.71
N PHE A 30 -7.35 20.03 -21.61
CA PHE A 30 -6.55 21.25 -21.80
C PHE A 30 -5.04 20.94 -21.70
N VAL A 31 -4.34 20.91 -22.85
CA VAL A 31 -2.88 20.82 -22.95
C VAL A 31 -2.48 21.56 -24.24
N LEU A 32 -1.36 22.32 -24.22
CA LEU A 32 -0.85 23.16 -25.33
C LEU A 32 -1.78 24.37 -25.64
N ALA A 33 -1.34 25.55 -26.12
CA ALA A 33 -0.02 26.17 -26.38
C ALA A 33 -0.15 27.71 -26.13
N THR A 34 0.81 28.64 -26.32
CA THR A 34 2.16 28.64 -26.93
C THR A 34 3.02 29.74 -26.24
N ASP A 35 4.25 29.96 -26.71
CA ASP A 35 5.26 30.85 -26.15
C ASP A 35 5.20 32.36 -26.58
N ASP A 36 5.93 33.19 -25.83
CA ASP A 36 6.89 34.23 -26.28
C ASP A 36 6.57 35.72 -26.65
N VAL A 37 7.55 36.56 -26.26
CA VAL A 37 8.10 37.81 -26.90
C VAL A 37 7.40 39.21 -26.81
N THR A 38 7.96 40.02 -25.89
CA THR A 38 8.28 41.49 -25.85
C THR A 38 7.61 42.60 -26.71
N GLN A 39 7.21 43.69 -26.03
CA GLN A 39 7.48 45.14 -26.29
C GLN A 39 6.86 45.95 -25.09
N ILE A 40 7.41 46.99 -24.44
CA ILE A 40 8.03 48.29 -24.83
C ILE A 40 7.06 49.13 -25.69
N GLU A 41 6.38 50.17 -25.21
CA GLU A 41 6.95 51.53 -25.03
C GLU A 41 6.03 52.54 -24.25
N ASN A 42 6.65 53.59 -23.68
CA ASN A 42 6.19 54.95 -23.21
C ASN A 42 4.69 55.34 -23.05
N GLY A 43 4.41 56.14 -22.00
CA GLY A 43 3.17 56.93 -21.86
C GLY A 43 2.99 57.73 -20.55
N HIS A 44 3.38 59.01 -20.53
CA HIS A 44 2.96 60.04 -19.54
C HIS A 44 2.05 61.05 -20.28
N PRO A 45 1.33 62.03 -19.65
CA PRO A 45 1.44 62.55 -18.27
C PRO A 45 0.08 62.80 -17.54
N ASP A 46 0.13 63.50 -16.38
CA ASP A 46 -0.80 64.55 -15.85
C ASP A 46 -2.36 64.39 -15.92
N GLN A 47 -3.20 64.90 -14.99
CA GLN A 47 -3.00 65.98 -13.99
C GLN A 47 -4.10 66.02 -12.89
N ARG A 48 -3.74 66.42 -11.65
CA ARG A 48 -4.60 67.13 -10.62
C ARG A 48 -5.85 66.36 -10.08
N GLN A 49 -6.51 66.75 -8.96
CA GLN A 49 -6.48 67.98 -8.14
C GLN A 49 -6.91 67.76 -6.66
N HIS A 50 -6.42 68.61 -5.74
CA HIS A 50 -6.90 68.93 -4.37
C HIS A 50 -7.00 67.82 -3.27
N GLY A 51 -6.71 68.10 -1.99
CA GLY A 51 -6.05 69.29 -1.40
C GLY A 51 -6.28 69.52 0.12
N ARG A 52 -5.49 70.44 0.71
CA ARG A 52 -5.60 71.05 2.07
C ARG A 52 -5.28 70.14 3.28
N GLY A 53 -4.39 70.48 4.23
CA GLY A 53 -3.43 71.60 4.31
C GLY A 53 -2.93 71.87 5.75
N CYS A 54 -1.85 72.66 5.90
CA CYS A 54 -1.32 73.29 7.14
C CYS A 54 -0.66 72.37 8.23
N ASP A 55 0.39 72.78 8.95
CA ASP A 55 1.41 73.84 8.73
C ASP A 55 2.60 73.74 9.73
N LYS A 56 3.78 74.32 9.39
CA LYS A 56 4.87 74.82 10.32
C LYS A 56 5.59 73.83 11.28
N LEU A 57 6.84 74.00 11.73
CA LEU A 57 8.08 74.76 11.39
C LEU A 57 9.25 74.02 12.16
N HIS A 58 10.57 74.05 11.90
CA HIS A 58 11.51 75.13 11.57
C HIS A 58 12.90 74.56 11.11
N LEU A 59 13.73 75.39 10.47
CA LEU A 59 15.17 75.20 10.12
C LEU A 59 16.03 76.30 10.81
N PRO A 60 17.39 76.40 10.73
CA PRO A 60 18.42 75.68 9.93
C PRO A 60 19.45 74.94 10.86
N ALA A 61 20.80 74.84 10.73
CA ALA A 61 21.83 75.42 9.84
C ALA A 61 23.20 74.68 9.83
N GLU A 62 23.96 74.85 8.72
CA GLU A 62 25.38 75.26 8.52
C GLU A 62 26.51 75.08 9.58
N THR A 63 27.84 75.02 9.29
CA THR A 63 28.71 74.61 8.14
C THR A 63 30.20 74.58 8.68
N VAL A 64 31.17 74.05 7.89
CA VAL A 64 32.66 74.25 7.97
C VAL A 64 33.44 73.33 8.93
N ALA A 65 34.72 73.10 8.61
CA ALA A 65 35.62 72.07 9.16
C ALA A 65 36.96 72.62 9.68
N SER A 66 37.68 71.81 10.48
CA SER A 66 39.11 72.00 10.80
C SER A 66 39.78 70.69 11.25
N SER A 67 41.10 70.72 11.42
CA SER A 67 41.97 69.58 11.80
C SER A 67 43.35 70.13 12.23
N PRO A 68 44.27 69.34 12.84
CA PRO A 68 44.07 68.16 13.69
C PRO A 68 44.84 68.26 15.05
N VAL A 69 44.37 67.60 16.12
CA VAL A 69 45.19 67.34 17.32
C VAL A 69 44.93 65.93 17.84
N ALA A 70 45.99 65.22 18.24
CA ALA A 70 45.90 63.84 18.72
C ALA A 70 45.70 63.73 20.23
N ARG A 71 44.95 62.72 20.67
CA ARG A 71 45.21 61.95 21.90
C ARG A 71 44.52 60.58 21.85
N THR A 72 45.13 59.63 22.54
CA THR A 72 44.79 58.20 22.53
C THR A 72 43.55 57.88 23.37
N SER A 73 42.65 57.07 22.81
CA SER A 73 41.79 56.15 23.57
C SER A 73 41.56 54.88 22.74
N LEU A 74 41.30 53.75 23.40
CA LEU A 74 41.03 52.48 22.72
C LEU A 74 39.52 52.30 22.49
N GLU A 75 39.11 52.24 21.24
CA GLU A 75 37.98 51.41 20.81
C GLU A 75 38.36 50.65 19.53
N PRO A 76 38.42 49.30 19.55
CA PRO A 76 38.53 48.52 18.33
C PRO A 76 37.23 48.65 17.53
N ARG A 77 37.34 49.11 16.27
CA ARG A 77 36.23 49.14 15.32
C ARG A 77 35.48 47.81 15.31
N THR A 78 34.15 47.87 15.28
CA THR A 78 33.24 46.74 15.10
C THR A 78 33.63 45.94 13.86
N SER A 79 34.37 44.85 14.07
CA SER A 79 34.84 43.98 12.99
C SER A 79 33.68 43.15 12.45
N VAL A 80 33.65 42.95 11.12
CA VAL A 80 32.63 42.14 10.45
C VAL A 80 32.95 40.65 10.60
N VAL A 81 32.90 40.19 11.85
CA VAL A 81 32.95 38.83 12.38
C VAL A 81 32.15 38.94 13.68
N GLU A 82 30.96 38.37 13.85
CA GLU A 82 30.63 36.96 13.67
C GLU A 82 29.11 36.79 13.38
N LEU A 83 28.72 36.80 12.10
CA LEU A 83 27.39 36.32 11.68
C LEU A 83 27.53 35.16 10.68
N VAL A 84 28.34 34.17 11.03
CA VAL A 84 28.22 32.84 10.43
C VAL A 84 26.93 32.25 10.99
N ILE A 85 25.84 32.39 10.23
CA ILE A 85 24.57 31.72 10.54
C ILE A 85 24.86 30.22 10.59
N THR A 86 24.83 29.64 11.79
CA THR A 86 24.96 28.21 11.98
C THR A 86 23.71 27.54 11.43
N GLU A 87 23.78 27.13 10.16
CA GLU A 87 22.69 26.46 9.43
C GLU A 87 22.28 25.16 10.16
N VAL A 88 21.30 25.29 11.06
CA VAL A 88 20.69 24.18 11.79
C VAL A 88 20.00 23.31 10.75
N ALA A 89 20.55 22.12 10.52
CA ALA A 89 20.06 21.20 9.49
C ALA A 89 18.58 20.88 9.72
N THR A 90 17.71 21.43 8.86
CA THR A 90 16.28 21.25 8.99
C THR A 90 15.89 19.82 8.64
N PHE A 91 14.67 19.41 9.01
CA PHE A 91 14.12 18.12 8.60
C PHE A 91 14.17 17.91 7.07
N HIS A 92 13.99 18.98 6.30
CA HIS A 92 14.07 18.94 4.84
C HIS A 92 15.50 18.84 4.30
N ASP A 93 16.52 19.30 5.03
CA ASP A 93 17.92 19.11 4.62
C ASP A 93 18.36 17.65 4.75
N VAL A 94 17.85 16.93 5.76
CA VAL A 94 18.18 15.52 6.01
C VAL A 94 17.37 14.57 5.11
N PHE A 95 16.04 14.78 5.02
CA PHE A 95 15.14 13.83 4.37
C PHE A 95 14.55 14.33 3.04
N GLY A 96 14.70 15.62 2.70
CA GLY A 96 14.10 16.27 1.54
C GLY A 96 12.59 16.53 1.71
N PHE A 97 11.95 16.99 0.64
CA PHE A 97 10.48 17.05 0.53
C PHE A 97 9.83 15.68 0.82
N LEU A 98 10.44 14.60 0.31
CA LEU A 98 10.01 13.21 0.51
C LEU A 98 10.04 12.73 1.98
N GLY A 99 10.62 13.49 2.91
CA GLY A 99 10.56 13.16 4.34
C GLY A 99 9.15 13.22 4.94
N VAL A 100 8.31 14.17 4.50
CA VAL A 100 6.95 14.33 5.04
C VAL A 100 6.03 13.17 4.60
N PRO A 101 5.98 12.77 3.31
CA PRO A 101 5.30 11.55 2.88
C PRO A 101 5.76 10.29 3.64
N MET A 102 7.05 10.14 3.95
CA MET A 102 7.54 9.00 4.74
C MET A 102 6.93 8.97 6.14
N ILE A 103 6.86 10.11 6.85
CA ILE A 103 6.22 10.17 8.18
C ILE A 103 4.72 9.83 8.09
N ILE A 104 4.01 10.37 7.10
CA ILE A 104 2.57 10.10 6.90
C ILE A 104 2.36 8.60 6.64
N VAL A 105 3.14 8.00 5.73
CA VAL A 105 3.05 6.56 5.41
C VAL A 105 3.38 5.69 6.62
N PHE A 106 4.40 6.03 7.41
CA PHE A 106 4.68 5.29 8.65
C PHE A 106 3.59 5.48 9.71
N ALA A 107 2.99 6.67 9.83
CA ALA A 107 1.93 6.92 10.82
C ALA A 107 0.67 6.11 10.50
N LEU A 108 0.25 6.12 9.23
CA LEU A 108 -0.83 5.26 8.73
C LEU A 108 -0.48 3.77 8.88
N SER A 109 0.77 3.37 8.63
CA SER A 109 1.23 2.00 8.85
C SER A 109 1.10 1.59 10.31
N THR A 110 1.58 2.43 11.24
CA THR A 110 1.47 2.22 12.69
C THR A 110 0.03 2.01 13.12
N VAL A 111 -0.86 2.96 12.80
CA VAL A 111 -2.29 2.89 13.16
C VAL A 111 -2.90 1.60 12.62
N TRP A 112 -2.73 1.32 11.32
CA TRP A 112 -3.32 0.13 10.71
C TRP A 112 -2.73 -1.19 11.23
N THR A 113 -1.44 -1.27 11.57
CA THR A 113 -0.89 -2.48 12.20
C THR A 113 -1.46 -2.74 13.60
N PHE A 114 -1.80 -1.71 14.36
CA PHE A 114 -2.54 -1.88 15.62
C PHE A 114 -4.02 -2.25 15.38
N THR A 115 -4.67 -1.69 14.35
CA THR A 115 -6.02 -2.14 13.94
C THR A 115 -6.02 -3.62 13.52
N LEU A 116 -5.02 -4.06 12.74
CA LEU A 116 -4.84 -5.47 12.38
C LEU A 116 -4.60 -6.36 13.61
N ALA A 117 -3.91 -5.86 14.65
CA ALA A 117 -3.67 -6.61 15.88
C ALA A 117 -4.98 -6.81 16.66
N TYR A 118 -5.80 -5.76 16.76
CA TYR A 118 -7.14 -5.83 17.36
C TYR A 118 -8.07 -6.76 16.56
N ILE A 119 -8.02 -6.73 15.22
CA ILE A 119 -8.78 -7.65 14.34
C ILE A 119 -8.45 -9.13 14.58
N GLN A 120 -7.24 -9.49 15.06
CA GLN A 120 -6.94 -10.90 15.39
C GLN A 120 -7.72 -11.38 16.62
N VAL A 121 -7.89 -10.50 17.61
CA VAL A 121 -8.45 -10.85 18.93
C VAL A 121 -9.97 -10.62 18.97
N HIS A 122 -10.44 -9.54 18.33
CA HIS A 122 -11.84 -9.11 18.32
C HIS A 122 -12.43 -9.18 16.91
N ALA A 123 -12.25 -10.33 16.24
CA ALA A 123 -12.61 -10.54 14.84
C ALA A 123 -14.09 -10.25 14.54
N THR A 124 -15.01 -10.94 15.22
CA THR A 124 -16.47 -10.81 15.01
C THR A 124 -16.97 -9.42 15.40
N GLU A 125 -16.49 -8.86 16.51
CA GLU A 125 -16.81 -7.50 16.97
C GLU A 125 -16.39 -6.45 15.93
N MET A 126 -15.17 -6.55 15.40
CA MET A 126 -14.68 -5.67 14.34
C MET A 126 -15.49 -5.79 13.05
N ALA A 127 -15.77 -7.01 12.57
CA ALA A 127 -16.57 -7.21 11.37
C ALA A 127 -17.98 -6.60 11.51
N ASN A 128 -18.62 -6.82 12.65
CA ASN A 128 -19.96 -6.28 12.94
C ASN A 128 -19.99 -4.76 13.09
N SER A 129 -19.01 -4.20 13.79
CA SER A 129 -18.90 -2.75 14.01
C SER A 129 -18.63 -2.03 12.68
N VAL A 130 -17.68 -2.55 11.89
CA VAL A 130 -17.27 -2.00 10.59
C VAL A 130 -18.40 -2.09 9.55
N MET A 131 -19.18 -3.18 9.54
CA MET A 131 -20.29 -3.37 8.60
C MET A 131 -21.66 -2.98 9.14
N ASN A 132 -21.75 -2.43 10.36
CA ASN A 132 -23.01 -2.11 11.03
C ASN A 132 -24.02 -3.29 10.98
N THR A 133 -23.62 -4.42 11.57
CA THR A 133 -24.43 -5.65 11.70
C THR A 133 -24.53 -6.18 13.14
N THR A 134 -23.99 -5.48 14.14
CA THR A 134 -23.91 -5.91 15.56
C THR A 134 -25.24 -6.35 16.19
N ASN A 135 -26.37 -5.80 15.73
CA ASN A 135 -27.71 -6.09 16.26
C ASN A 135 -28.38 -7.31 15.59
N PHE A 136 -27.70 -8.01 14.69
CA PHE A 136 -28.25 -9.14 13.94
C PHE A 136 -27.61 -10.46 14.36
N ASP A 137 -28.36 -11.56 14.26
CA ASP A 137 -27.91 -12.94 14.49
C ASP A 137 -27.18 -13.13 15.85
N ASN A 138 -27.64 -12.41 16.88
CA ASN A 138 -27.05 -12.33 18.23
C ASN A 138 -25.57 -11.88 18.27
N GLY A 139 -25.10 -11.19 17.21
CA GLY A 139 -23.70 -10.84 17.02
C GLY A 139 -22.95 -11.81 16.08
N GLU A 140 -23.54 -12.93 15.66
CA GLU A 140 -22.89 -13.91 14.78
C GLU A 140 -23.43 -13.88 13.34
N PHE A 141 -23.55 -12.67 12.79
CA PHE A 141 -23.98 -12.44 11.40
C PHE A 141 -22.96 -13.03 10.39
N TRP A 142 -21.66 -12.89 10.66
CA TRP A 142 -20.61 -13.21 9.70
C TRP A 142 -20.10 -14.65 9.74
N LEU A 143 -20.34 -15.39 10.84
CA LEU A 143 -19.79 -16.74 11.09
C LEU A 143 -18.30 -16.84 10.69
N LEU A 144 -17.46 -15.96 11.24
CA LEU A 144 -16.04 -15.98 10.92
C LEU A 144 -15.36 -17.19 11.58
N PRO A 145 -14.56 -17.98 10.83
CA PRO A 145 -13.79 -19.07 11.40
C PRO A 145 -12.93 -18.59 12.59
N HIS A 146 -12.85 -19.40 13.64
CA HIS A 146 -12.04 -19.12 14.83
C HIS A 146 -10.68 -19.81 14.73
N PRO A 147 -9.60 -19.09 14.35
CA PRO A 147 -8.27 -19.70 14.29
C PRO A 147 -7.73 -20.00 15.69
N ASN A 148 -6.89 -21.04 15.79
CA ASN A 148 -6.28 -21.50 17.04
C ASN A 148 -5.72 -20.35 17.90
N GLU A 149 -6.06 -20.30 19.19
CA GLU A 149 -5.71 -19.23 20.14
C GLU A 149 -4.21 -18.87 20.12
N ALA A 150 -3.33 -19.88 20.02
CA ALA A 150 -1.88 -19.68 19.96
C ALA A 150 -1.45 -18.88 18.71
N ILE A 151 -2.15 -19.00 17.58
CA ILE A 151 -1.91 -18.24 16.36
C ILE A 151 -2.46 -16.82 16.51
N VAL A 152 -3.64 -16.65 17.12
CA VAL A 152 -4.22 -15.33 17.46
C VAL A 152 -3.27 -14.52 18.34
N VAL A 153 -2.85 -15.08 19.48
CA VAL A 153 -1.98 -14.40 20.45
C VAL A 153 -0.62 -14.06 19.85
N SER A 154 0.03 -15.01 19.16
CA SER A 154 1.33 -14.76 18.53
C SER A 154 1.25 -13.72 17.41
N SER A 155 0.16 -13.70 16.63
CA SER A 155 -0.08 -12.69 15.59
C SER A 155 -0.33 -11.29 16.17
N ALA A 156 -1.15 -11.18 17.22
CA ALA A 156 -1.42 -9.91 17.90
C ALA A 156 -0.14 -9.32 18.52
N VAL A 157 0.71 -10.15 19.14
CA VAL A 157 2.02 -9.74 19.67
C VAL A 157 2.96 -9.29 18.54
N LEU A 158 3.09 -10.07 17.46
CA LEU A 158 3.97 -9.73 16.33
C LEU A 158 3.54 -8.44 15.63
N LEU A 159 2.25 -8.27 15.35
CA LEU A 159 1.71 -7.03 14.77
C LEU A 159 1.93 -5.82 15.68
N SER A 160 1.75 -5.98 17.00
CA SER A 160 2.00 -4.90 17.97
C SER A 160 3.48 -4.50 17.98
N LEU A 161 4.40 -5.47 17.92
CA LEU A 161 5.84 -5.21 17.78
C LEU A 161 6.19 -4.52 16.45
N PHE A 162 5.52 -4.86 15.36
CA PHE A 162 5.70 -4.17 14.08
C PHE A 162 5.15 -2.73 14.11
N GLY A 163 4.01 -2.49 14.75
CA GLY A 163 3.45 -1.14 14.96
C GLY A 163 4.37 -0.24 15.80
N ILE A 164 4.91 -0.78 16.91
CA ILE A 164 5.97 -0.12 17.69
C ILE A 164 7.22 0.12 16.81
N GLY A 165 7.55 -0.81 15.92
CA GLY A 165 8.62 -0.65 14.93
C GLY A 165 8.40 0.54 13.98
N TYR A 166 7.22 0.67 13.38
CA TYR A 166 6.88 1.79 12.49
C TYR A 166 6.85 3.13 13.24
N ALA A 167 6.31 3.16 14.46
CA ALA A 167 6.40 4.32 15.36
C ALA A 167 7.87 4.69 15.68
N GLY A 168 8.73 3.69 15.90
CA GLY A 168 10.17 3.86 16.11
C GLY A 168 10.91 4.47 14.92
N LEU A 169 10.45 4.23 13.68
CA LEU A 169 11.00 4.90 12.49
C LEU A 169 10.66 6.40 12.47
N ILE A 170 9.43 6.76 12.83
CA ILE A 170 9.01 8.17 12.97
C ILE A 170 9.82 8.85 14.10
N ALA A 171 9.91 8.19 15.25
CA ALA A 171 10.68 8.70 16.38
C ALA A 171 12.15 8.93 16.01
N ALA A 172 12.79 8.01 15.27
CA ALA A 172 14.15 8.21 14.76
C ALA A 172 14.23 9.43 13.83
N MET A 173 13.33 9.58 12.86
CA MET A 173 13.33 10.73 11.94
C MET A 173 13.15 12.07 12.65
N LEU A 174 12.30 12.14 13.68
CA LEU A 174 12.04 13.35 14.46
C LEU A 174 13.16 13.65 15.48
N LEU A 175 13.68 12.64 16.16
CA LEU A 175 14.76 12.81 17.14
C LEU A 175 16.07 13.23 16.48
N PHE A 176 16.39 12.72 15.28
CA PHE A 176 17.57 13.19 14.55
C PHE A 176 17.44 14.63 14.03
N ALA A 177 16.22 15.11 13.76
CA ALA A 177 16.00 16.54 13.49
C ALA A 177 16.20 17.40 14.75
N ARG A 178 15.76 16.91 15.93
CA ARG A 178 15.98 17.61 17.22
C ARG A 178 17.43 17.59 17.69
N LEU A 179 18.19 16.52 17.44
CA LEU A 179 19.62 16.45 17.78
C LEU A 179 20.51 17.38 16.93
N GLY A 180 19.97 17.95 15.85
CA GLY A 180 20.58 19.08 15.13
C GLY A 180 20.41 20.44 15.84
N HIS A 181 19.48 20.55 16.79
CA HIS A 181 19.13 21.78 17.52
C HIS A 181 19.91 21.93 18.84
N GLU A 182 20.21 20.82 19.54
CA GLU A 182 20.91 20.84 20.83
C GLU A 182 22.36 20.33 20.73
N ASN A 183 23.26 21.15 20.20
CA ASN A 183 24.72 20.93 20.29
C ASN A 183 25.50 22.25 20.37
N LYS A 184 25.40 22.93 21.52
CA LYS A 184 26.47 23.83 22.00
C LYS A 184 27.30 23.08 23.05
N PRO A 185 28.54 22.67 22.77
CA PRO A 185 29.44 22.21 23.81
C PRO A 185 29.86 23.41 24.66
N SER A 186 29.47 23.44 25.94
CA SER A 186 29.98 24.41 26.90
C SER A 186 31.44 24.10 27.22
N THR A 187 32.33 25.06 26.95
CA THR A 187 33.78 24.93 27.18
C THR A 187 34.08 24.87 28.68
N SER A 188 34.31 23.66 29.20
CA SER A 188 34.79 23.44 30.57
C SER A 188 36.21 22.86 30.56
N THR A 189 37.17 23.71 30.93
CA THR A 189 38.59 23.37 31.04
C THR A 189 38.86 22.46 32.24
N ALA A 190 39.45 21.28 32.01
CA ALA A 190 40.04 20.45 33.08
C ALA A 190 41.21 19.61 32.52
N ASN A 191 42.34 19.61 33.24
CA ASN A 191 43.54 18.87 32.87
C ASN A 191 43.66 17.59 33.72
N ALA A 192 44.03 16.45 33.12
CA ALA A 192 44.89 15.44 33.74
C ALA A 192 45.28 14.33 32.75
N SER A 193 46.51 13.81 32.89
CA SER A 193 47.00 12.59 32.25
C SER A 193 46.76 11.36 33.13
N THR A 194 46.58 10.16 32.56
CA THR A 194 47.25 8.89 32.96
C THR A 194 47.07 7.82 31.86
N SER A 195 47.98 6.84 31.83
CA SER A 195 48.17 5.76 30.85
C SER A 195 47.05 4.69 30.79
N PRO A 196 47.00 3.81 29.77
CA PRO A 196 45.90 2.87 29.58
C PRO A 196 46.01 1.59 30.42
N VAL A 197 44.87 0.94 30.66
CA VAL A 197 44.75 -0.39 31.27
C VAL A 197 44.08 -1.35 30.28
N VAL A 198 44.63 -2.56 30.17
CA VAL A 198 44.04 -3.70 29.44
C VAL A 198 43.12 -4.45 30.39
N ASP A 199 41.96 -4.91 29.92
CA ASP A 199 41.20 -5.98 30.56
C ASP A 199 40.66 -6.96 29.51
N ILE A 200 40.50 -8.23 29.89
CA ILE A 200 40.18 -9.37 29.02
C ILE A 200 38.93 -10.07 29.57
N GLY A 201 37.75 -9.61 29.14
CA GLY A 201 36.47 -10.27 29.42
C GLY A 201 36.16 -11.36 28.38
N ASP A 202 36.38 -12.63 28.73
CA ASP A 202 35.97 -13.78 27.89
C ASP A 202 34.44 -13.92 27.84
N GLY A 203 33.92 -14.33 26.68
CA GLY A 203 32.50 -14.23 26.32
C GLY A 203 32.10 -15.24 25.25
N ARG A 204 32.01 -16.52 25.62
CA ARG A 204 31.63 -17.63 24.71
C ARG A 204 30.29 -17.39 24.02
N ILE A 205 30.31 -17.15 22.71
CA ILE A 205 29.13 -17.29 21.84
C ILE A 205 28.99 -18.75 21.41
N VAL A 206 27.85 -19.37 21.74
CA VAL A 206 27.54 -20.75 21.35
C VAL A 206 27.01 -20.78 19.92
N ASN A 207 27.78 -21.36 18.99
CA ASN A 207 27.38 -21.52 17.59
C ASN A 207 26.38 -22.68 17.41
N LEU A 208 25.09 -22.39 17.22
CA LEU A 208 24.13 -23.39 16.74
C LEU A 208 24.35 -23.70 15.25
N THR A 209 25.01 -24.83 14.96
CA THR A 209 25.24 -25.30 13.59
C THR A 209 24.02 -26.03 13.01
N VAL A 210 23.12 -25.29 12.37
CA VAL A 210 22.01 -25.88 11.60
C VAL A 210 22.53 -26.49 10.28
N LYS A 211 22.48 -27.81 10.15
CA LYS A 211 22.76 -28.52 8.88
C LYS A 211 21.58 -28.37 7.92
N ARG A 212 21.77 -27.74 6.74
CA ARG A 212 20.74 -27.72 5.66
C ARG A 212 21.35 -27.55 4.26
N GLY A 213 21.10 -28.53 3.38
CA GLY A 213 21.13 -28.41 1.91
C GLY A 213 22.48 -28.22 1.21
N ASN A 214 23.13 -29.32 0.78
CA ASN A 214 24.37 -29.26 0.00
C ASN A 214 24.24 -28.54 -1.36
N MET A 215 23.06 -28.55 -1.99
CA MET A 215 22.84 -28.01 -3.35
C MET A 215 23.09 -26.49 -3.44
N PHE A 216 22.75 -25.72 -2.41
CA PHE A 216 22.98 -24.26 -2.40
C PHE A 216 24.46 -23.88 -2.28
N ARG A 217 25.30 -24.74 -1.71
CA ARG A 217 26.73 -24.44 -1.48
C ARG A 217 27.51 -24.31 -2.79
N GLY A 218 27.16 -25.09 -3.83
CA GLY A 218 27.82 -25.01 -5.14
C GLY A 218 27.61 -23.65 -5.83
N VAL A 219 26.35 -23.25 -5.98
CA VAL A 219 25.97 -21.97 -6.62
C VAL A 219 26.53 -20.78 -5.83
N LEU A 220 26.45 -20.81 -4.50
CA LEU A 220 26.96 -19.73 -3.64
C LEU A 220 28.50 -19.65 -3.63
N SER A 221 29.20 -20.78 -3.74
CA SER A 221 30.65 -20.83 -3.89
C SER A 221 31.12 -20.22 -5.23
N TRP A 222 30.43 -20.57 -6.33
CA TRP A 222 30.72 -20.01 -7.66
C TRP A 222 30.52 -18.48 -7.70
N LEU A 223 29.47 -17.98 -7.06
CA LEU A 223 29.20 -16.53 -6.94
C LEU A 223 30.18 -15.77 -6.04
N THR A 224 30.85 -16.43 -5.08
CA THR A 224 31.67 -15.73 -4.07
C THR A 224 33.13 -15.54 -4.46
N HIS A 225 33.70 -16.37 -5.34
CA HIS A 225 35.15 -16.33 -5.63
C HIS A 225 35.57 -15.36 -6.73
N ASN A 226 34.72 -15.07 -7.72
CA ASN A 226 35.09 -14.31 -8.94
C ASN A 226 34.40 -12.95 -9.09
N VAL A 227 33.69 -12.45 -8.07
CA VAL A 227 32.84 -11.25 -8.17
C VAL A 227 33.30 -10.15 -7.19
N PRO A 228 33.60 -8.93 -7.66
CA PRO A 228 33.92 -7.79 -6.79
C PRO A 228 32.83 -7.51 -5.74
N LYS A 229 33.23 -7.12 -4.52
CA LYS A 229 32.34 -6.92 -3.36
C LYS A 229 31.11 -6.07 -3.69
N ASP A 230 31.33 -4.92 -4.32
CA ASP A 230 30.32 -3.93 -4.70
C ASP A 230 29.27 -4.50 -5.70
N ILE A 231 29.69 -5.43 -6.57
CA ILE A 231 28.80 -6.14 -7.51
C ILE A 231 28.05 -7.28 -6.79
N ARG A 232 28.73 -8.02 -5.92
CA ARG A 232 28.12 -9.10 -5.12
C ARG A 232 27.01 -8.57 -4.22
N ASP A 233 27.21 -7.43 -3.58
CA ASP A 233 26.24 -6.84 -2.67
C ASP A 233 25.01 -6.28 -3.43
N HIS A 234 25.16 -5.87 -4.70
CA HIS A 234 24.05 -5.53 -5.60
C HIS A 234 23.23 -6.78 -5.98
N TYR A 235 23.87 -7.87 -6.42
CA TYR A 235 23.16 -9.14 -6.70
C TYR A 235 22.51 -9.74 -5.45
N TYR A 236 23.16 -9.65 -4.28
CA TYR A 236 22.59 -10.08 -3.00
C TYR A 236 21.35 -9.25 -2.63
N THR A 237 21.37 -7.94 -2.88
CA THR A 237 20.20 -7.07 -2.69
C THR A 237 19.05 -7.47 -3.63
N ALA A 238 19.32 -7.72 -4.92
CA ALA A 238 18.29 -8.20 -5.86
C ALA A 238 17.76 -9.59 -5.50
N ALA A 239 18.60 -10.48 -4.95
CA ALA A 239 18.18 -11.78 -4.44
C ALA A 239 17.29 -11.69 -3.19
N LEU A 240 17.43 -10.63 -2.37
CA LEU A 240 16.52 -10.32 -1.26
C LEU A 240 15.22 -9.62 -1.72
N ASP A 241 15.16 -9.15 -2.97
CA ASP A 241 13.96 -8.57 -3.57
C ASP A 241 13.07 -9.65 -4.24
N LEU A 242 13.65 -10.73 -4.77
CA LEU A 242 12.91 -11.83 -5.42
C LEU A 242 11.83 -12.50 -4.54
N PRO A 243 12.07 -12.93 -3.29
CA PRO A 243 11.04 -13.55 -2.43
C PRO A 243 9.82 -12.65 -2.18
N LYS A 244 10.01 -11.31 -2.20
CA LYS A 244 8.94 -10.33 -2.01
C LYS A 244 8.03 -10.26 -3.23
N LEU A 245 8.62 -10.16 -4.43
CA LEU A 245 7.89 -10.16 -5.69
C LEU A 245 7.16 -11.49 -5.91
N ILE A 246 7.77 -12.62 -5.51
CA ILE A 246 7.11 -13.94 -5.51
C ILE A 246 5.88 -13.91 -4.59
N PHE A 247 6.01 -13.51 -3.31
CA PHE A 247 4.86 -13.47 -2.39
C PHE A 247 3.73 -12.53 -2.85
N GLN A 248 4.06 -11.35 -3.39
CA GLN A 248 3.07 -10.43 -3.96
C GLN A 248 2.35 -11.07 -5.15
N THR A 249 3.07 -11.82 -5.98
CA THR A 249 2.49 -12.58 -7.10
C THR A 249 1.60 -13.72 -6.59
N THR A 250 2.02 -14.48 -5.57
CA THR A 250 1.19 -15.50 -4.92
C THR A 250 -0.10 -14.89 -4.38
N THR A 251 -0.04 -13.72 -3.74
CA THR A 251 -1.21 -13.01 -3.20
C THR A 251 -2.19 -12.63 -4.32
N LEU A 252 -1.71 -12.15 -5.46
CA LEU A 252 -2.57 -11.90 -6.63
C LEU A 252 -3.18 -13.20 -7.17
N THR A 253 -2.42 -14.30 -7.24
CA THR A 253 -2.93 -15.62 -7.62
C THR A 253 -4.02 -16.11 -6.67
N THR A 254 -3.88 -15.85 -5.37
CA THR A 254 -4.89 -16.17 -4.35
C THR A 254 -6.16 -15.31 -4.50
N TYR A 255 -6.03 -14.01 -4.78
CA TYR A 255 -7.19 -13.15 -5.07
C TYR A 255 -7.92 -13.60 -6.34
N LEU A 256 -7.18 -14.07 -7.36
CA LEU A 256 -7.75 -14.68 -8.55
C LEU A 256 -8.50 -15.99 -8.21
N SER A 257 -7.86 -16.91 -7.48
CA SER A 257 -8.45 -18.24 -7.22
C SER A 257 -9.61 -18.23 -6.22
N HIS A 258 -9.68 -17.25 -5.31
CA HIS A 258 -10.81 -17.05 -4.38
C HIS A 258 -11.89 -16.07 -4.91
N GLY A 259 -11.81 -15.65 -6.18
CA GLY A 259 -12.91 -14.91 -6.82
C GLY A 259 -13.11 -13.46 -6.32
N PHE A 260 -12.05 -12.80 -5.84
CA PHE A 260 -12.13 -11.44 -5.28
C PHE A 260 -12.79 -10.42 -6.22
N PRO A 261 -13.46 -9.37 -5.71
CA PRO A 261 -14.05 -8.32 -6.54
C PRO A 261 -13.07 -7.75 -7.57
N THR A 262 -13.47 -7.74 -8.85
CA THR A 262 -12.56 -7.40 -9.96
C THR A 262 -11.88 -6.02 -9.85
N PRO A 263 -12.47 -4.95 -9.25
CA PRO A 263 -11.75 -3.69 -9.05
C PRO A 263 -10.52 -3.83 -8.14
N ILE A 264 -10.58 -4.72 -7.14
CA ILE A 264 -9.45 -5.04 -6.26
C ILE A 264 -8.37 -5.79 -7.04
N VAL A 265 -8.75 -6.84 -7.78
CA VAL A 265 -7.83 -7.66 -8.59
C VAL A 265 -7.09 -6.79 -9.61
N TYR A 266 -7.81 -5.95 -10.35
CA TYR A 266 -7.22 -5.03 -11.32
C TYR A 266 -6.29 -4.01 -10.66
N SER A 267 -6.72 -3.35 -9.57
CA SER A 267 -5.88 -2.39 -8.84
C SER A 267 -4.59 -3.01 -8.31
N TYR A 268 -4.68 -4.22 -7.74
CA TYR A 268 -3.53 -4.97 -7.26
C TYR A 268 -2.58 -5.33 -8.41
N SER A 269 -3.12 -5.83 -9.54
CA SER A 269 -2.31 -6.23 -10.70
C SER A 269 -1.53 -5.05 -11.32
N VAL A 270 -2.12 -3.86 -11.38
CA VAL A 270 -1.48 -2.64 -11.88
C VAL A 270 -0.36 -2.18 -10.94
N LEU A 271 -0.61 -2.14 -9.63
CA LEU A 271 0.41 -1.78 -8.64
C LEU A 271 1.55 -2.81 -8.60
N LEU A 272 1.25 -4.10 -8.83
CA LEU A 272 2.26 -5.16 -8.88
C LEU A 272 3.11 -5.04 -10.15
N LEU A 273 2.49 -4.76 -11.31
CA LEU A 273 3.20 -4.46 -12.56
C LEU A 273 4.19 -3.29 -12.37
N PHE A 274 3.76 -2.20 -11.72
CA PHE A 274 4.65 -1.09 -11.39
C PHE A 274 5.80 -1.51 -10.46
N ASN A 275 5.57 -2.39 -9.49
CA ASN A 275 6.65 -2.88 -8.62
C ASN A 275 7.66 -3.77 -9.37
N TRP A 276 7.20 -4.66 -10.25
CA TRP A 276 8.08 -5.44 -11.14
C TRP A 276 8.89 -4.54 -12.10
N PHE A 277 8.25 -3.52 -12.69
CA PHE A 277 8.93 -2.55 -13.55
C PHE A 277 9.94 -1.67 -12.79
N LEU A 278 9.66 -1.33 -11.53
CA LEU A 278 10.58 -0.60 -10.67
C LEU A 278 11.77 -1.46 -10.21
N ALA A 279 11.56 -2.75 -9.95
CA ALA A 279 12.63 -3.73 -9.73
C ALA A 279 13.49 -3.92 -11.00
N CYS A 280 12.86 -4.02 -12.17
CA CYS A 280 13.53 -4.04 -13.47
C CYS A 280 14.43 -2.80 -13.65
N TYR A 281 13.89 -1.59 -13.52
CA TYR A 281 14.65 -0.34 -13.65
C TYR A 281 15.80 -0.24 -12.62
N ARG A 282 15.55 -0.66 -11.38
CA ARG A 282 16.55 -0.74 -10.30
C ARG A 282 17.71 -1.69 -10.64
N SER A 283 17.45 -2.80 -11.33
CA SER A 283 18.49 -3.75 -11.77
C SER A 283 19.40 -3.23 -12.90
N GLN A 284 18.98 -2.19 -13.63
CA GLN A 284 19.77 -1.56 -14.69
C GLN A 284 20.79 -0.53 -14.17
N ARG A 285 20.47 0.15 -13.06
CA ARG A 285 21.22 1.31 -12.54
C ARG A 285 22.26 0.90 -11.49
N TYR A 286 23.54 1.03 -11.84
CA TYR A 286 24.67 0.91 -10.89
C TYR A 286 25.02 2.22 -10.16
N VAL A 287 24.46 3.35 -10.60
CA VAL A 287 24.76 4.67 -10.01
C VAL A 287 24.14 4.74 -8.61
N VAL A 288 24.96 5.05 -7.60
CA VAL A 288 24.51 5.29 -6.24
C VAL A 288 23.51 6.46 -6.23
N ASP A 289 22.24 6.20 -5.91
CA ASP A 289 21.23 7.25 -5.71
C ASP A 289 21.63 8.13 -4.51
N PRO A 290 22.13 9.38 -4.71
CA PRO A 290 22.68 10.16 -3.60
C PRO A 290 21.60 10.57 -2.58
N ASN A 291 20.34 10.61 -3.03
CA ASN A 291 19.15 10.94 -2.24
C ASN A 291 18.17 9.74 -2.11
N LEU A 292 18.60 8.52 -2.47
CA LEU A 292 17.86 7.26 -2.33
C LEU A 292 16.42 7.27 -2.90
N ILE A 293 16.16 8.03 -3.96
CA ILE A 293 14.78 8.28 -4.43
C ILE A 293 14.12 7.01 -4.99
N ILE A 294 14.80 6.27 -5.87
CA ILE A 294 14.29 5.03 -6.45
C ILE A 294 14.11 3.97 -5.35
N ALA A 295 15.06 3.86 -4.43
CA ALA A 295 14.98 2.95 -3.29
C ALA A 295 13.82 3.26 -2.34
N ARG A 296 13.53 4.55 -2.08
CA ARG A 296 12.37 4.98 -1.29
C ARG A 296 11.06 4.63 -1.98
N LEU A 297 10.91 4.98 -3.26
CA LEU A 297 9.70 4.66 -4.04
C LEU A 297 9.44 3.15 -4.07
N TYR A 298 10.48 2.35 -4.32
CA TYR A 298 10.38 0.88 -4.36
C TYR A 298 9.95 0.29 -3.00
N TYR A 299 10.50 0.79 -1.89
CA TYR A 299 10.08 0.33 -0.57
C TYR A 299 8.73 0.90 -0.10
N THR A 300 8.19 1.94 -0.76
CA THR A 300 6.79 2.37 -0.60
C THR A 300 5.83 1.36 -1.25
N TYR A 301 6.16 0.81 -2.42
CA TYR A 301 5.37 -0.30 -3.01
C TYR A 301 5.47 -1.59 -2.16
N ASP A 302 6.66 -1.98 -1.69
CA ASP A 302 6.81 -3.09 -0.72
C ASP A 302 5.91 -2.90 0.51
N LEU A 303 5.86 -1.68 1.05
CA LEU A 303 5.07 -1.35 2.23
C LEU A 303 3.57 -1.29 1.94
N PHE A 304 3.17 -0.83 0.75
CA PHE A 304 1.78 -0.91 0.30
C PHE A 304 1.30 -2.37 0.33
N PHE A 305 2.04 -3.31 -0.26
CA PHE A 305 1.63 -4.71 -0.28
C PHE A 305 1.70 -5.40 1.09
N ALA A 306 2.65 -5.03 1.95
CA ALA A 306 2.80 -5.63 3.28
C ALA A 306 1.79 -5.13 4.33
N VAL A 307 1.21 -3.93 4.12
CA VAL A 307 0.41 -3.22 5.13
C VAL A 307 -0.92 -2.69 4.56
N PHE A 308 -0.90 -1.95 3.44
CA PHE A 308 -2.08 -1.23 2.93
C PHE A 308 -3.00 -2.04 2.00
N ALA A 309 -2.51 -3.07 1.30
CA ALA A 309 -3.35 -3.85 0.41
C ALA A 309 -4.57 -4.49 1.13
N PRO A 310 -4.43 -5.07 2.35
CA PRO A 310 -5.59 -5.54 3.11
C PRO A 310 -6.53 -4.42 3.59
N LEU A 311 -6.02 -3.20 3.84
CA LEU A 311 -6.86 -2.03 4.16
C LEU A 311 -7.73 -1.64 2.97
N VAL A 312 -7.18 -1.62 1.76
CA VAL A 312 -7.93 -1.32 0.53
C VAL A 312 -9.04 -2.35 0.30
N VAL A 313 -8.78 -3.63 0.59
CA VAL A 313 -9.80 -4.69 0.55
C VAL A 313 -10.93 -4.41 1.55
N LEU A 314 -10.60 -4.06 2.80
CA LEU A 314 -11.63 -3.76 3.81
C LEU A 314 -12.46 -2.52 3.44
N ILE A 315 -11.82 -1.44 2.98
CA ILE A 315 -12.49 -0.21 2.53
C ILE A 315 -13.45 -0.49 1.37
N TYR A 316 -13.06 -1.35 0.42
CA TYR A 316 -13.95 -1.76 -0.67
C TYR A 316 -15.26 -2.34 -0.15
N PHE A 317 -15.20 -3.32 0.77
CA PHE A 317 -16.42 -3.95 1.30
C PHE A 317 -17.25 -3.00 2.17
N ILE A 318 -16.62 -2.10 2.94
CA ILE A 318 -17.35 -1.04 3.69
C ILE A 318 -18.20 -0.18 2.75
N GLN A 319 -17.68 0.12 1.56
CA GLN A 319 -18.36 0.96 0.57
C GLN A 319 -19.34 0.19 -0.31
N SER A 320 -19.10 -1.11 -0.55
CA SER A 320 -19.95 -1.92 -1.43
C SER A 320 -21.10 -2.61 -0.72
N PHE A 321 -20.95 -3.03 0.55
CA PHE A 321 -21.88 -3.95 1.22
C PHE A 321 -23.31 -3.41 1.36
N GLN A 322 -24.27 -4.05 0.70
CA GLN A 322 -25.69 -3.70 0.75
C GLN A 322 -26.49 -4.69 1.59
N PHE A 323 -27.10 -4.17 2.67
CA PHE A 323 -28.05 -4.93 3.48
C PHE A 323 -29.24 -4.05 3.88
N ASN A 324 -30.45 -4.46 3.49
CA ASN A 324 -31.68 -3.70 3.70
C ASN A 324 -32.21 -3.86 5.13
N ARG A 325 -31.55 -3.17 6.06
CA ARG A 325 -31.84 -3.22 7.51
C ARG A 325 -33.28 -2.82 7.84
N ALA A 326 -33.88 -1.90 7.08
CA ALA A 326 -35.27 -1.47 7.28
C ALA A 326 -36.27 -2.56 6.88
N GLU A 327 -36.10 -3.18 5.71
CA GLU A 327 -36.95 -4.31 5.29
C GLU A 327 -36.81 -5.50 6.25
N PHE A 328 -35.57 -5.82 6.68
CA PHE A 328 -35.35 -6.91 7.62
C PHE A 328 -35.99 -6.63 8.99
N ALA A 329 -35.94 -5.39 9.50
CA ALA A 329 -36.66 -5.00 10.71
C ALA A 329 -38.18 -5.22 10.56
N THR A 330 -38.80 -4.81 9.45
CA THR A 330 -40.24 -5.05 9.23
C THR A 330 -40.60 -6.54 9.11
N LYS A 331 -39.66 -7.41 8.72
CA LYS A 331 -39.84 -8.88 8.77
C LYS A 331 -39.76 -9.40 10.21
N MET A 332 -38.82 -8.93 11.02
CA MET A 332 -38.75 -9.28 12.45
C MET A 332 -39.97 -8.82 13.25
N GLU A 333 -40.59 -7.70 12.88
CA GLU A 333 -41.83 -7.20 13.51
C GLU A 333 -43.07 -8.03 13.16
N THR A 334 -43.05 -8.74 12.02
CA THR A 334 -44.23 -9.45 11.49
C THR A 334 -44.16 -10.98 11.61
N ILE A 335 -42.96 -11.55 11.73
CA ILE A 335 -42.75 -13.00 11.89
C ILE A 335 -42.49 -13.32 13.37
N GLN A 336 -43.38 -14.11 13.96
CA GLN A 336 -43.19 -14.58 15.34
C GLN A 336 -42.02 -15.58 15.42
N GLY A 337 -41.19 -15.45 16.45
CA GLY A 337 -39.87 -16.09 16.53
C GLY A 337 -39.89 -17.62 16.53
N GLY A 338 -38.85 -18.22 15.96
CA GLY A 338 -38.67 -19.68 15.85
C GLY A 338 -38.47 -20.20 14.42
N SER A 339 -38.60 -19.34 13.41
CA SER A 339 -38.29 -19.66 12.00
C SER A 339 -36.86 -19.25 11.60
N TYR A 340 -36.32 -19.90 10.56
CA TYR A 340 -35.09 -19.46 9.89
C TYR A 340 -35.18 -18.02 9.34
N ASP A 341 -36.39 -17.51 9.13
CA ASP A 341 -36.65 -16.13 8.68
C ASP A 341 -36.14 -15.05 9.64
N THR A 342 -35.83 -15.38 10.90
CA THR A 342 -35.19 -14.43 11.83
C THR A 342 -33.67 -14.33 11.68
N ILE A 343 -33.05 -15.09 10.76
CA ILE A 343 -31.61 -15.09 10.53
C ILE A 343 -31.24 -14.10 9.41
N ALA A 344 -30.65 -12.97 9.79
CA ALA A 344 -30.35 -11.84 8.92
C ALA A 344 -29.38 -12.17 7.78
N ARG A 345 -28.34 -12.98 8.04
CA ARG A 345 -27.38 -13.41 6.99
C ARG A 345 -28.05 -14.18 5.84
N LEU A 346 -29.20 -14.83 6.07
CA LEU A 346 -29.99 -15.50 5.02
C LEU A 346 -30.73 -14.53 4.09
N PHE A 347 -30.69 -13.21 4.36
CA PHE A 347 -31.27 -12.16 3.52
C PHE A 347 -30.23 -11.24 2.86
N GLY A 348 -28.97 -11.23 3.31
CA GLY A 348 -27.88 -10.51 2.64
C GLY A 348 -27.42 -11.16 1.33
N ASN A 349 -26.72 -10.40 0.48
CA ASN A 349 -26.19 -10.90 -0.80
C ASN A 349 -25.10 -11.97 -0.56
N PRO A 350 -25.26 -13.20 -1.08
CA PRO A 350 -24.31 -14.29 -0.80
C PRO A 350 -22.92 -14.03 -1.41
N ALA A 351 -22.86 -13.32 -2.54
CA ALA A 351 -21.58 -12.97 -3.17
C ALA A 351 -20.80 -11.98 -2.30
N GLU A 352 -21.47 -10.96 -1.77
CA GLU A 352 -20.86 -9.97 -0.88
C GLU A 352 -20.45 -10.58 0.46
N ILE A 353 -21.31 -11.41 1.07
CA ILE A 353 -21.01 -12.07 2.35
C ILE A 353 -19.83 -13.04 2.20
N SER A 354 -19.87 -13.96 1.22
CA SER A 354 -18.77 -14.90 0.99
C SER A 354 -17.46 -14.19 0.65
N SER A 355 -17.50 -13.16 -0.21
CA SER A 355 -16.31 -12.40 -0.59
C SER A 355 -15.73 -11.63 0.59
N PHE A 356 -16.57 -11.06 1.46
CA PHE A 356 -16.11 -10.40 2.67
C PHE A 356 -15.54 -11.39 3.70
N CYS A 357 -16.20 -12.50 4.00
CA CYS A 357 -15.68 -13.49 4.96
C CYS A 357 -14.34 -14.07 4.48
N ASN A 358 -14.21 -14.39 3.20
CA ASN A 358 -12.92 -14.75 2.58
C ASN A 358 -11.88 -13.62 2.77
N ALA A 359 -12.21 -12.39 2.41
CA ALA A 359 -11.31 -11.24 2.55
C ALA A 359 -10.90 -10.94 4.01
N PHE A 360 -11.80 -11.14 4.97
CA PHE A 360 -11.54 -10.94 6.39
C PHE A 360 -10.70 -12.07 6.99
N HIS A 361 -10.90 -13.30 6.52
CA HIS A 361 -9.98 -14.41 6.78
C HIS A 361 -8.56 -14.13 6.24
N TYR A 362 -8.42 -13.37 5.15
CA TYR A 362 -7.11 -12.86 4.69
C TYR A 362 -6.55 -11.66 5.49
N LEU A 363 -7.38 -10.89 6.22
CA LEU A 363 -6.90 -9.94 7.24
C LEU A 363 -6.36 -10.69 8.48
N GLN A 364 -7.01 -11.78 8.84
CA GLN A 364 -6.59 -12.68 9.91
C GLN A 364 -5.30 -13.45 9.59
N PHE A 365 -4.77 -14.10 10.62
CA PHE A 365 -3.67 -15.03 10.55
C PHE A 365 -4.19 -16.42 10.96
N SER A 366 -4.82 -17.13 10.04
CA SER A 366 -5.37 -18.47 10.31
C SER A 366 -4.34 -19.61 10.24
N SER A 367 -3.22 -19.41 9.55
CA SER A 367 -2.17 -20.42 9.39
C SER A 367 -0.78 -19.92 9.80
N GLY A 368 0.05 -20.83 10.32
CA GLY A 368 1.43 -20.56 10.72
C GLY A 368 2.32 -20.09 9.55
N ASP A 369 2.05 -20.56 8.33
CA ASP A 369 2.75 -20.10 7.13
C ASP A 369 2.37 -18.65 6.76
N ALA A 370 1.08 -18.30 6.80
CA ALA A 370 0.65 -16.92 6.60
C ALA A 370 1.27 -15.99 7.67
N LEU A 371 1.36 -16.46 8.91
CA LEU A 371 2.09 -15.80 10.01
C LEU A 371 3.56 -15.59 9.68
N PHE A 372 4.27 -16.65 9.28
CA PHE A 372 5.68 -16.56 8.93
C PHE A 372 5.93 -15.58 7.78
N PHE A 373 5.21 -15.69 6.67
CA PHE A 373 5.46 -14.86 5.48
C PHE A 373 5.06 -13.39 5.67
N LYS A 374 3.85 -13.09 6.18
CA LYS A 374 3.42 -11.70 6.46
C LYS A 374 4.35 -11.04 7.50
N SER A 375 4.83 -11.79 8.49
CA SER A 375 5.80 -11.28 9.49
C SER A 375 7.18 -11.04 8.90
N ALA A 376 7.68 -11.95 8.07
CA ALA A 376 8.96 -11.76 7.37
C ALA A 376 8.93 -10.51 6.48
N LEU A 377 7.80 -10.21 5.82
CA LEU A 377 7.64 -9.02 5.00
C LEU A 377 7.66 -7.72 5.82
N ASN A 378 7.00 -7.69 6.97
CA ASN A 378 7.02 -6.55 7.89
C ASN A 378 8.39 -6.36 8.58
N LEU A 379 9.08 -7.44 8.92
CA LEU A 379 10.46 -7.37 9.41
C LEU A 379 11.42 -6.84 8.32
N LEU A 380 11.24 -7.28 7.07
CA LEU A 380 12.05 -6.82 5.94
C LEU A 380 11.74 -5.36 5.54
N SER A 381 10.50 -4.88 5.63
CA SER A 381 10.17 -3.47 5.39
C SER A 381 10.79 -2.58 6.47
N LEU A 382 10.62 -2.92 7.76
CA LEU A 382 11.23 -2.20 8.88
C LEU A 382 12.76 -2.16 8.78
N TYR A 383 13.41 -3.28 8.47
CA TYR A 383 14.86 -3.34 8.25
C TYR A 383 15.31 -2.43 7.08
N LYS A 384 14.63 -2.51 5.93
CA LYS A 384 14.93 -1.72 4.73
C LYS A 384 14.75 -0.21 4.97
N TRP A 385 13.65 0.19 5.62
CA TRP A 385 13.39 1.59 5.95
C TRP A 385 14.33 2.13 7.03
N ARG A 386 14.63 1.36 8.09
CA ARG A 386 15.69 1.71 9.07
C ARG A 386 17.04 1.93 8.38
N LYS A 387 17.41 1.06 7.42
CA LYS A 387 18.64 1.23 6.64
C LYS A 387 18.63 2.54 5.83
N ILE A 388 17.53 2.85 5.13
CA ILE A 388 17.40 4.14 4.40
C ILE A 388 17.55 5.34 5.34
N ILE A 389 16.84 5.37 6.47
CA ILE A 389 16.86 6.49 7.41
C ILE A 389 18.28 6.71 7.93
N LEU A 390 18.96 5.65 8.38
CA LEU A 390 20.35 5.72 8.84
C LEU A 390 21.32 6.15 7.72
N THR A 391 21.14 5.69 6.48
CA THR A 391 21.97 6.11 5.34
C THR A 391 21.76 7.58 4.98
N LEU A 392 20.53 8.10 5.01
CA LEU A 392 20.26 9.53 4.78
C LEU A 392 20.92 10.41 5.86
N ILE A 393 20.80 10.02 7.14
CA ILE A 393 21.47 10.70 8.27
C ILE A 393 23.00 10.68 8.11
N HIS A 394 23.57 9.53 7.72
CA HIS A 394 25.01 9.39 7.52
C HIS A 394 25.51 10.24 6.34
N ASN A 395 24.88 10.13 5.16
CA ASN A 395 25.22 10.92 3.98
C ASN A 395 25.16 12.43 4.27
N GLN A 396 24.19 12.89 5.08
CA GLN A 396 24.08 14.31 5.43
C GLN A 396 25.16 14.75 6.42
N ARG A 397 25.58 13.89 7.36
CA ARG A 397 26.74 14.14 8.24
C ARG A 397 28.03 14.24 7.43
N GLU A 398 28.26 13.37 6.46
CA GLU A 398 29.42 13.43 5.58
C GLU A 398 29.43 14.70 4.72
N ARG A 399 28.29 15.06 4.10
CA ARG A 399 28.13 16.33 3.37
C ARG A 399 28.42 17.55 4.24
N ARG A 400 28.01 17.54 5.51
CA ARG A 400 28.29 18.62 6.46
C ARG A 400 29.80 18.73 6.76
N LEU A 401 30.45 17.61 7.06
CA LEU A 401 31.91 17.55 7.28
C LEU A 401 32.71 17.94 6.03
N GLU A 402 32.22 17.61 4.82
CA GLU A 402 32.81 18.09 3.57
C GLU A 402 32.70 19.61 3.42
N ARG A 403 31.54 20.21 3.72
CA ARG A 403 31.36 21.68 3.70
C ARG A 403 32.32 22.34 4.69
N GLU A 404 32.43 21.83 5.90
CA GLU A 404 33.34 22.35 6.94
C GLU A 404 34.80 22.27 6.50
N ARG A 405 35.26 21.14 5.95
CA ARG A 405 36.61 21.01 5.38
C ARG A 405 36.85 21.99 4.20
N LYS A 406 35.86 22.15 3.32
CA LYS A 406 35.94 23.07 2.17
C LYS A 406 35.91 24.55 2.59
N ALA A 407 35.29 24.88 3.72
CA ALA A 407 35.32 26.23 4.30
C ALA A 407 36.64 26.54 5.04
N GLN A 408 37.26 25.53 5.67
CA GLN A 408 38.57 25.68 6.32
C GLN A 408 39.73 25.79 5.31
N VAL A 409 39.62 25.21 4.12
CA VAL A 409 40.56 25.44 3.01
C VAL A 409 40.23 26.79 2.35
N GLN A 410 40.69 27.86 2.99
CA GLN A 410 40.58 29.23 2.49
C GLN A 410 41.22 29.32 1.08
N PRO A 411 40.57 29.96 0.09
CA PRO A 411 41.14 30.06 -1.26
C PRO A 411 42.41 30.90 -1.24
N LEU A 412 43.52 30.31 -1.69
CA LEU A 412 44.78 31.01 -1.91
C LEU A 412 44.54 32.19 -2.87
N ARG A 413 44.86 33.40 -2.41
CA ARG A 413 44.63 34.69 -3.07
C ARG A 413 45.03 34.64 -4.55
N GLU A 414 44.04 34.64 -5.46
CA GLU A 414 44.26 34.70 -6.90
C GLU A 414 44.86 36.07 -7.28
N GLU A 415 46.18 36.11 -7.45
CA GLU A 415 46.88 37.23 -8.07
C GLU A 415 47.52 36.72 -9.37
N ASN A 416 47.09 37.28 -10.52
CA ASN A 416 47.55 36.98 -11.88
C ASN A 416 47.48 35.50 -12.37
N ASN A 417 46.29 34.98 -12.69
CA ASN A 417 46.16 33.73 -13.46
C ASN A 417 45.02 33.67 -14.51
N GLN A 418 44.56 34.84 -14.99
CA GLN A 418 43.49 34.98 -15.99
C GLN A 418 43.67 34.11 -17.26
N ARG A 419 44.92 33.96 -17.73
CA ARG A 419 45.27 33.31 -19.00
C ARG A 419 45.24 31.77 -18.92
N THR A 420 45.51 31.22 -17.75
CA THR A 420 45.69 29.78 -17.51
C THR A 420 44.34 29.08 -17.31
N ARG A 421 43.40 29.78 -16.67
CA ARG A 421 42.02 29.30 -16.38
C ARG A 421 41.23 28.97 -17.65
N THR A 422 41.41 29.74 -18.73
CA THR A 422 40.74 29.49 -20.01
C THR A 422 41.27 28.24 -20.72
N GLN A 423 42.57 27.93 -20.59
CA GLN A 423 43.17 26.73 -21.16
C GLN A 423 42.78 25.47 -20.39
N SER A 424 42.80 25.51 -19.05
CA SER A 424 42.38 24.36 -18.23
C SER A 424 40.89 24.03 -18.39
N ILE A 425 40.03 25.05 -18.56
CA ILE A 425 38.60 24.85 -18.86
C ILE A 425 38.42 24.17 -20.23
N ARG A 426 39.14 24.58 -21.29
CA ARG A 426 39.08 23.90 -22.59
C ARG A 426 39.53 22.44 -22.50
N ALA A 427 40.68 22.18 -21.89
CA ALA A 427 41.18 20.81 -21.70
C ALA A 427 40.22 19.93 -20.89
N ALA A 428 39.58 20.48 -19.85
CA ALA A 428 38.58 19.76 -19.05
C ALA A 428 37.28 19.47 -19.83
N ILE A 429 36.85 20.39 -20.70
CA ILE A 429 35.70 20.21 -21.59
C ILE A 429 36.00 19.15 -22.66
N GLU A 430 37.16 19.21 -23.31
CA GLU A 430 37.61 18.21 -24.29
C GLU A 430 37.74 16.83 -23.66
N HIS A 431 38.32 16.73 -22.46
CA HIS A 431 38.39 15.47 -21.71
C HIS A 431 36.99 14.93 -21.36
N LYS A 432 36.04 15.78 -20.95
CA LYS A 432 34.63 15.37 -20.75
C LYS A 432 33.96 14.88 -22.03
N LEU A 433 34.15 15.58 -23.15
CA LEU A 433 33.56 15.21 -24.44
C LEU A 433 34.13 13.89 -24.97
N TYR A 434 35.45 13.68 -24.83
CA TYR A 434 36.11 12.47 -25.27
C TYR A 434 35.78 11.26 -24.39
N THR A 435 35.66 11.44 -23.07
CA THR A 435 35.24 10.37 -22.14
C THR A 435 33.75 10.02 -22.24
N SER A 436 32.87 10.96 -22.61
CA SER A 436 31.42 10.70 -22.73
C SER A 436 31.03 9.86 -23.95
N ARG A 437 31.86 9.79 -25.01
CA ARG A 437 31.43 9.28 -26.34
C ARG A 437 31.73 7.79 -26.61
N LYS A 438 32.17 7.01 -25.62
CA LYS A 438 32.39 5.56 -25.76
C LYS A 438 31.84 4.77 -24.57
N PRO A 439 30.59 4.28 -24.60
CA PRO A 439 30.14 3.27 -23.65
C PRO A 439 30.96 2.00 -23.86
N LYS A 440 31.85 1.68 -22.92
CA LYS A 440 32.56 0.40 -22.91
C LYS A 440 31.56 -0.72 -22.59
N ILE A 441 31.03 -1.36 -23.63
CA ILE A 441 30.17 -2.55 -23.52
C ILE A 441 31.03 -3.71 -23.00
N GLY A 442 31.22 -3.73 -21.67
CA GLY A 442 31.97 -4.77 -20.99
C GLY A 442 31.17 -6.08 -20.92
N LYS A 443 31.88 -7.19 -20.71
CA LYS A 443 31.31 -8.55 -20.57
C LYS A 443 30.24 -8.69 -19.46
N GLN A 444 30.06 -7.67 -18.62
CA GLN A 444 29.07 -7.56 -17.55
C GLN A 444 27.74 -6.91 -17.97
N PHE A 445 27.59 -6.42 -19.21
CA PHE A 445 26.32 -5.87 -19.71
C PHE A 445 25.25 -6.96 -19.88
N ILE A 446 25.65 -8.12 -20.43
CA ILE A 446 24.77 -9.26 -20.74
C ILE A 446 23.98 -9.75 -19.51
N PRO A 447 24.59 -10.13 -18.37
CA PRO A 447 23.82 -10.62 -17.22
C PRO A 447 22.90 -9.56 -16.60
N LYS A 448 23.25 -8.26 -16.68
CA LYS A 448 22.39 -7.16 -16.21
C LYS A 448 21.15 -7.01 -17.09
N PHE A 449 21.35 -7.05 -18.42
CA PHE A 449 20.26 -7.02 -19.39
C PHE A 449 19.33 -8.23 -19.23
N LEU A 450 19.88 -9.44 -19.06
CA LEU A 450 19.09 -10.65 -18.82
C LEU A 450 18.28 -10.58 -17.52
N LEU A 451 18.87 -10.14 -16.40
CA LEU A 451 18.14 -9.99 -15.14
C LEU A 451 17.01 -8.95 -15.25
N SER A 452 17.28 -7.80 -15.89
CA SER A 452 16.28 -6.77 -16.15
C SER A 452 15.15 -7.27 -17.06
N LEU A 453 15.49 -8.03 -18.12
CA LEU A 453 14.52 -8.63 -19.03
C LEU A 453 13.63 -9.64 -18.31
N ILE A 454 14.18 -10.46 -17.40
CA ILE A 454 13.40 -11.39 -16.58
C ILE A 454 12.38 -10.63 -15.71
N PHE A 455 12.78 -9.55 -15.02
CA PHE A 455 11.83 -8.75 -14.22
C PHE A 455 10.74 -8.10 -15.08
N PHE A 456 11.08 -7.59 -16.28
CA PHE A 456 10.11 -7.01 -17.21
C PHE A 456 9.12 -8.05 -17.74
N VAL A 457 9.61 -9.16 -18.28
CA VAL A 457 8.79 -10.23 -18.86
C VAL A 457 7.91 -10.88 -17.80
N ALA A 458 8.44 -11.15 -16.61
CA ALA A 458 7.64 -11.71 -15.51
C ALA A 458 6.51 -10.76 -15.09
N GLY A 459 6.79 -9.48 -14.85
CA GLY A 459 5.77 -8.49 -14.50
C GLY A 459 4.67 -8.37 -15.56
N SER A 460 5.07 -8.27 -16.84
CA SER A 460 4.12 -8.22 -17.97
C SER A 460 3.30 -9.51 -18.10
N ALA A 461 3.91 -10.69 -17.94
CA ALA A 461 3.21 -11.97 -18.01
C ALA A 461 2.20 -12.15 -16.87
N ILE A 462 2.56 -11.78 -15.64
CA ILE A 462 1.67 -11.80 -14.47
C ILE A 462 0.47 -10.87 -14.68
N PHE A 463 0.71 -9.66 -15.20
CA PHE A 463 -0.36 -8.72 -15.51
C PHE A 463 -1.30 -9.27 -16.59
N VAL A 464 -0.77 -9.69 -17.74
CA VAL A 464 -1.57 -10.29 -18.83
C VAL A 464 -2.33 -11.53 -18.36
N TYR A 465 -1.71 -12.39 -17.54
CA TYR A 465 -2.35 -13.56 -16.95
C TYR A 465 -3.54 -13.19 -16.04
N SER A 466 -3.40 -12.15 -15.20
CA SER A 466 -4.51 -11.72 -14.33
C SER A 466 -5.70 -11.16 -15.12
N ILE A 467 -5.47 -10.31 -16.12
CA ILE A 467 -6.53 -9.77 -16.98
C ILE A 467 -7.17 -10.89 -17.84
N GLY A 468 -6.37 -11.81 -18.36
CA GLY A 468 -6.82 -12.97 -19.12
C GLY A 468 -7.69 -13.91 -18.29
N SER A 469 -7.25 -14.25 -17.07
CA SER A 469 -7.98 -15.13 -16.15
C SER A 469 -9.33 -14.55 -15.72
N VAL A 470 -9.40 -13.23 -15.43
CA VAL A 470 -10.67 -12.59 -15.07
C VAL A 470 -11.65 -12.65 -16.24
N ARG A 471 -11.22 -12.22 -17.44
CA ARG A 471 -12.10 -12.22 -18.63
C ARG A 471 -12.53 -13.63 -19.06
N SER A 472 -11.61 -14.60 -19.01
CA SER A 472 -11.86 -15.99 -19.39
C SER A 472 -12.89 -16.65 -18.48
N SER A 473 -12.74 -16.55 -17.15
CA SER A 473 -13.77 -17.06 -16.23
C SER A 473 -15.09 -16.29 -16.34
N GLN A 474 -15.07 -14.97 -16.55
CA GLN A 474 -16.31 -14.19 -16.68
C GLN A 474 -17.12 -14.58 -17.93
N ASP A 475 -16.48 -14.76 -19.08
CA ASP A 475 -17.17 -15.16 -20.32
C ASP A 475 -17.85 -16.53 -20.18
N VAL A 476 -17.16 -17.51 -19.59
CA VAL A 476 -17.73 -18.84 -19.30
C VAL A 476 -18.84 -18.75 -18.24
N CYS A 477 -18.58 -18.12 -17.10
CA CYS A 477 -19.50 -18.10 -15.96
C CYS A 477 -20.73 -17.20 -16.16
N SER A 478 -20.69 -16.22 -17.07
CA SER A 478 -21.85 -15.34 -17.39
C SER A 478 -23.10 -16.09 -17.87
N LYS A 479 -22.92 -17.32 -18.34
CA LYS A 479 -23.99 -18.22 -18.80
C LYS A 479 -24.80 -18.83 -17.65
N PHE A 480 -24.26 -18.84 -16.42
CA PHE A 480 -24.81 -19.57 -15.28
C PHE A 480 -25.32 -18.60 -14.20
N ASP A 481 -26.60 -18.24 -14.28
CA ASP A 481 -27.33 -17.27 -13.41
C ASP A 481 -27.44 -17.65 -11.92
N LYS A 482 -26.75 -18.71 -11.47
CA LYS A 482 -26.70 -19.20 -10.09
C LYS A 482 -25.30 -19.33 -9.51
N CYS A 483 -24.27 -19.01 -10.31
CA CYS A 483 -22.93 -18.82 -9.78
C CYS A 483 -22.80 -17.39 -9.23
N ALA A 484 -22.73 -17.25 -7.90
CA ALA A 484 -22.62 -15.97 -7.21
C ALA A 484 -21.18 -15.45 -7.14
N VAL A 485 -20.19 -16.36 -7.07
CA VAL A 485 -18.75 -16.05 -7.09
C VAL A 485 -18.03 -17.15 -7.89
N ALA A 486 -17.15 -16.75 -8.81
CA ALA A 486 -16.37 -17.67 -9.65
C ALA A 486 -14.86 -17.49 -9.43
N SER A 487 -14.11 -18.57 -9.58
CA SER A 487 -12.65 -18.57 -9.55
C SER A 487 -12.09 -18.02 -10.87
N TYR A 488 -11.17 -17.06 -10.83
CA TYR A 488 -10.55 -16.50 -12.04
C TYR A 488 -9.35 -17.34 -12.47
N ARG A 489 -9.51 -18.11 -13.55
CA ARG A 489 -8.52 -19.02 -14.11
C ARG A 489 -8.50 -18.84 -15.63
N TRP A 490 -7.33 -18.98 -16.27
CA TRP A 490 -7.26 -18.85 -17.74
C TRP A 490 -7.70 -20.16 -18.40
N ASN A 491 -9.00 -20.25 -18.67
CA ASN A 491 -9.68 -21.44 -19.16
C ASN A 491 -9.64 -21.52 -20.69
N PHE A 492 -8.57 -22.10 -21.24
CA PHE A 492 -8.50 -22.45 -22.66
C PHE A 492 -9.33 -23.71 -22.94
N GLY A 493 -10.47 -23.57 -23.63
CA GLY A 493 -11.27 -24.70 -24.12
C GLY A 493 -12.05 -25.48 -23.06
N VAL A 494 -12.31 -24.89 -21.88
CA VAL A 494 -13.15 -25.48 -20.83
C VAL A 494 -14.51 -24.80 -20.84
N GLU A 495 -15.58 -25.59 -21.01
CA GLU A 495 -16.96 -25.08 -21.12
C GLU A 495 -17.67 -24.88 -19.77
N HIS A 496 -17.18 -25.54 -18.72
CA HIS A 496 -17.74 -25.50 -17.36
C HIS A 496 -17.23 -24.29 -16.57
N CYS A 497 -18.12 -23.61 -15.85
CA CYS A 497 -17.73 -22.50 -14.96
C CYS A 497 -17.02 -23.03 -13.70
N PRO A 498 -15.82 -22.54 -13.35
CA PRO A 498 -15.16 -22.84 -12.07
C PRO A 498 -15.81 -22.02 -10.95
N CYS A 499 -17.04 -22.40 -10.58
CA CYS A 499 -17.83 -21.69 -9.59
C CYS A 499 -17.39 -22.01 -8.16
N LEU A 500 -17.31 -21.00 -7.30
CA LEU A 500 -16.98 -21.14 -5.88
C LEU A 500 -18.24 -21.09 -4.99
N VAL A 501 -19.24 -20.29 -5.36
CA VAL A 501 -20.46 -20.07 -4.57
C VAL A 501 -21.70 -20.29 -5.45
N PHE A 502 -22.45 -21.35 -5.18
CA PHE A 502 -23.77 -21.59 -5.74
C PHE A 502 -24.84 -20.91 -4.87
N ALA A 503 -25.74 -20.13 -5.47
CA ALA A 503 -26.87 -19.55 -4.74
C ALA A 503 -28.17 -19.56 -5.56
N ASP A 504 -29.15 -20.36 -5.15
CA ASP A 504 -30.53 -20.27 -5.63
C ASP A 504 -31.49 -20.04 -4.45
N ARG A 505 -31.97 -18.80 -4.31
CA ARG A 505 -32.69 -18.32 -3.14
C ARG A 505 -33.99 -17.62 -3.57
N GLN A 506 -35.09 -17.97 -2.93
CA GLN A 506 -36.34 -17.20 -2.96
C GLN A 506 -36.65 -16.72 -1.53
N THR A 507 -36.16 -15.53 -1.20
CA THR A 507 -36.29 -14.91 0.15
C THR A 507 -37.63 -14.19 0.38
N ALA A 508 -38.54 -14.23 -0.60
CA ALA A 508 -39.89 -13.67 -0.49
C ALA A 508 -40.84 -14.39 -1.48
N PRO A 509 -41.18 -15.68 -1.26
CA PRO A 509 -42.17 -16.38 -2.08
C PRO A 509 -43.54 -15.69 -1.94
N ARG A 510 -44.19 -15.36 -3.07
CA ARG A 510 -45.40 -14.51 -3.07
C ARG A 510 -46.71 -15.28 -3.13
N THR A 511 -46.65 -16.58 -3.41
CA THR A 511 -47.83 -17.43 -3.57
C THR A 511 -47.68 -18.75 -2.81
N TYR A 512 -48.81 -19.32 -2.39
CA TYR A 512 -48.85 -20.66 -1.77
C TYR A 512 -48.28 -21.75 -2.70
N GLY A 513 -48.40 -21.56 -4.03
CA GLY A 513 -47.82 -22.44 -5.04
C GLY A 513 -46.28 -22.40 -5.07
N GLU A 514 -45.67 -21.22 -4.96
CA GLU A 514 -44.19 -21.10 -4.84
C GLU A 514 -43.65 -21.77 -3.58
N TRP A 515 -44.41 -21.75 -2.48
CA TRP A 515 -43.98 -22.31 -1.19
C TRP A 515 -44.19 -23.82 -1.10
N THR A 516 -45.33 -24.33 -1.60
CA THR A 516 -45.63 -25.78 -1.60
C THR A 516 -44.99 -26.54 -2.77
N ASN A 517 -44.76 -25.87 -3.90
CA ASN A 517 -44.05 -26.44 -5.05
C ASN A 517 -42.93 -25.50 -5.56
N PRO A 518 -41.88 -25.29 -4.75
CA PRO A 518 -40.72 -24.50 -5.16
C PRO A 518 -40.02 -25.14 -6.35
N LYS A 519 -39.48 -24.29 -7.23
CA LYS A 519 -38.77 -24.73 -8.44
C LYS A 519 -37.56 -25.60 -8.09
N ASP A 520 -37.41 -26.70 -8.82
CA ASP A 520 -36.25 -27.60 -8.78
C ASP A 520 -34.97 -26.90 -9.29
N THR A 521 -33.87 -27.11 -8.59
CA THR A 521 -32.54 -26.59 -8.94
C THR A 521 -31.44 -27.67 -8.92
N SER A 522 -31.76 -28.95 -8.69
CA SER A 522 -30.77 -30.06 -8.65
C SER A 522 -29.95 -30.15 -9.93
N ALA A 523 -30.57 -29.96 -11.09
CA ALA A 523 -29.85 -29.94 -12.39
C ALA A 523 -28.84 -28.78 -12.50
N LYS A 524 -29.18 -27.59 -11.98
CA LYS A 524 -28.26 -26.44 -11.96
C LYS A 524 -27.13 -26.61 -10.95
N LEU A 525 -27.42 -27.24 -9.82
CA LEU A 525 -26.43 -27.60 -8.83
C LEU A 525 -25.43 -28.61 -9.41
N ALA A 526 -25.91 -29.66 -10.10
CA ALA A 526 -25.06 -30.64 -10.79
C ALA A 526 -24.15 -29.99 -11.85
N GLU A 527 -24.73 -29.13 -12.70
CA GLU A 527 -24.03 -28.42 -13.77
C GLU A 527 -22.89 -27.53 -13.26
N LEU A 528 -23.09 -26.83 -12.13
CA LEU A 528 -22.06 -26.00 -11.50
C LEU A 528 -21.11 -26.79 -10.56
N ALA A 529 -21.56 -27.90 -9.99
CA ALA A 529 -20.73 -28.81 -9.20
C ALA A 529 -19.77 -29.65 -10.07
N TYR A 530 -20.08 -29.83 -11.37
CA TYR A 530 -19.29 -30.65 -12.27
C TYR A 530 -17.78 -30.30 -12.29
N ALA A 531 -17.45 -29.02 -12.08
CA ALA A 531 -16.08 -28.52 -12.03
C ALA A 531 -15.30 -28.92 -10.76
N GLY A 532 -15.96 -29.32 -9.68
CA GLY A 532 -15.32 -29.67 -8.39
C GLY A 532 -14.85 -28.47 -7.54
N GLU A 533 -15.16 -27.24 -7.94
CA GLU A 533 -14.64 -26.00 -7.33
C GLU A 533 -15.59 -25.37 -6.28
N LEU A 534 -16.82 -25.90 -6.12
CA LEU A 534 -17.80 -25.32 -5.21
C LEU A 534 -17.35 -25.42 -3.75
N ARG A 535 -17.49 -24.31 -3.04
CA ARG A 535 -17.18 -24.18 -1.61
C ARG A 535 -18.38 -23.81 -0.76
N ILE A 536 -19.27 -22.99 -1.30
CA ILE A 536 -20.51 -22.59 -0.62
C ILE A 536 -21.68 -22.91 -1.52
N VAL A 537 -22.64 -23.67 -1.00
CA VAL A 537 -23.92 -23.95 -1.64
C VAL A 537 -25.02 -23.40 -0.75
N GLN A 538 -25.82 -22.45 -1.24
CA GLN A 538 -26.94 -21.87 -0.49
C GLN A 538 -28.25 -21.96 -1.27
N ILE A 539 -29.18 -22.75 -0.75
CA ILE A 539 -30.44 -23.10 -1.40
C ILE A 539 -31.59 -22.80 -0.44
N ILE A 540 -32.46 -21.85 -0.82
CA ILE A 540 -33.55 -21.36 0.05
C ILE A 540 -34.85 -21.29 -0.76
N ASN A 541 -35.91 -21.98 -0.32
CA ASN A 541 -37.20 -22.06 -1.02
C ASN A 541 -37.06 -22.51 -2.51
N ARG A 542 -36.25 -23.56 -2.71
CA ARG A 542 -35.91 -24.20 -3.99
C ARG A 542 -35.80 -25.70 -3.78
N ALA A 543 -36.40 -26.51 -4.64
CA ALA A 543 -36.34 -27.95 -4.49
C ALA A 543 -34.96 -28.50 -4.88
N VAL A 544 -34.42 -29.33 -4.00
CA VAL A 544 -33.29 -30.24 -4.21
C VAL A 544 -33.60 -31.51 -3.40
N PRO A 545 -34.49 -32.39 -3.91
CA PRO A 545 -35.00 -33.55 -3.15
C PRO A 545 -33.90 -34.56 -2.80
N GLU A 546 -32.95 -34.70 -3.73
CA GLU A 546 -31.73 -35.50 -3.66
C GLU A 546 -30.56 -34.59 -4.10
N LEU A 547 -29.40 -34.74 -3.46
CA LEU A 547 -28.18 -34.02 -3.83
C LEU A 547 -27.48 -34.73 -5.00
N PRO A 548 -27.01 -34.03 -6.03
CA PRO A 548 -26.40 -34.64 -7.21
C PRO A 548 -25.00 -35.21 -6.92
N GLU A 549 -24.67 -36.36 -7.51
CA GLU A 549 -23.35 -37.01 -7.37
C GLU A 549 -22.19 -36.11 -7.83
N GLU A 550 -22.42 -35.15 -8.73
CA GLU A 550 -21.42 -34.15 -9.09
C GLU A 550 -20.91 -33.34 -7.88
N LEU A 551 -21.75 -33.11 -6.87
CA LEU A 551 -21.38 -32.36 -5.66
C LEU A 551 -20.30 -33.09 -4.85
N ARG A 552 -20.26 -34.42 -4.89
CA ARG A 552 -19.23 -35.25 -4.23
C ARG A 552 -17.80 -34.94 -4.71
N LYS A 553 -17.65 -34.41 -5.92
CA LYS A 553 -16.34 -33.94 -6.46
C LYS A 553 -15.81 -32.69 -5.77
N CYS A 554 -16.67 -31.94 -5.08
CA CYS A 554 -16.36 -30.65 -4.46
C CYS A 554 -15.74 -30.87 -3.07
N HIS A 555 -14.54 -31.45 -3.02
CA HIS A 555 -13.89 -31.83 -1.74
C HIS A 555 -13.61 -30.64 -0.81
N HIS A 556 -13.56 -29.41 -1.34
CA HIS A 556 -13.40 -28.15 -0.60
C HIS A 556 -14.74 -27.45 -0.31
N LEU A 557 -15.81 -28.22 -0.09
CA LEU A 557 -17.12 -27.70 0.29
C LEU A 557 -17.10 -27.22 1.75
N GLU A 558 -16.88 -25.92 1.94
CA GLU A 558 -16.83 -25.22 3.23
C GLU A 558 -18.22 -25.08 3.89
N GLN A 559 -19.30 -24.84 3.12
CA GLN A 559 -20.65 -24.58 3.64
C GLN A 559 -21.79 -25.11 2.74
N LEU A 560 -22.82 -25.75 3.32
CA LEU A 560 -23.97 -26.33 2.61
C LEU A 560 -25.31 -25.92 3.27
N ILE A 561 -25.84 -24.75 2.92
CA ILE A 561 -27.02 -24.17 3.55
C ILE A 561 -28.30 -24.60 2.80
N LEU A 562 -29.11 -25.47 3.41
CA LEU A 562 -30.34 -26.03 2.82
C LEU A 562 -31.59 -25.65 3.62
N VAL A 563 -32.38 -24.66 3.16
CA VAL A 563 -33.58 -24.17 3.86
C VAL A 563 -34.84 -24.31 2.99
N TYR A 564 -35.84 -25.04 3.50
CA TYR A 564 -37.10 -25.37 2.79
C TYR A 564 -36.89 -26.01 1.40
N THR A 565 -35.98 -26.99 1.34
CA THR A 565 -35.47 -27.58 0.08
C THR A 565 -36.17 -28.83 -0.42
N LYS A 566 -37.13 -29.39 0.33
CA LYS A 566 -37.69 -30.74 0.12
C LYS A 566 -36.66 -31.89 0.14
N THR A 567 -35.42 -31.65 0.56
CA THR A 567 -34.42 -32.72 0.76
C THR A 567 -34.92 -33.69 1.82
N LEU A 568 -35.05 -34.98 1.48
CA LEU A 568 -35.60 -36.00 2.38
C LEU A 568 -34.54 -36.82 3.11
N GLN A 569 -33.38 -37.02 2.47
CA GLN A 569 -32.24 -37.77 3.00
C GLN A 569 -30.94 -37.09 2.55
N LEU A 570 -29.89 -37.22 3.35
CA LEU A 570 -28.54 -36.82 2.99
C LEU A 570 -27.75 -38.07 2.59
N PRO A 571 -27.00 -38.06 1.46
CA PRO A 571 -26.29 -39.23 0.97
C PRO A 571 -25.08 -39.58 1.84
N GLU A 572 -24.75 -40.86 1.95
CA GLU A 572 -23.67 -41.35 2.82
C GLU A 572 -22.29 -40.72 2.52
N TRP A 573 -22.03 -40.39 1.25
CA TRP A 573 -20.80 -39.70 0.83
C TRP A 573 -20.67 -38.27 1.32
N MET A 574 -21.70 -37.66 1.94
CA MET A 574 -21.54 -36.38 2.64
C MET A 574 -20.47 -36.45 3.75
N SER A 575 -20.23 -37.65 4.30
CA SER A 575 -19.13 -37.93 5.23
C SER A 575 -17.72 -37.83 4.63
N GLU A 576 -17.58 -37.68 3.31
CA GLU A 576 -16.29 -37.51 2.61
C GLU A 576 -15.80 -36.06 2.59
N PHE A 577 -16.65 -35.08 2.96
CA PHE A 577 -16.26 -33.66 3.02
C PHE A 577 -15.52 -33.34 4.33
N SER A 578 -14.17 -33.37 4.29
CA SER A 578 -13.31 -32.98 5.42
C SER A 578 -13.38 -31.50 5.78
N ASP A 579 -13.74 -30.66 4.81
CA ASP A 579 -13.60 -29.20 4.87
C ASP A 579 -14.92 -28.50 5.24
N LEU A 580 -16.00 -29.26 5.50
CA LEU A 580 -17.36 -28.75 5.73
C LEU A 580 -17.53 -28.22 7.17
N GLU A 581 -17.58 -26.89 7.31
CA GLU A 581 -17.74 -26.19 8.59
C GLU A 581 -19.22 -25.93 8.95
N TYR A 582 -20.13 -25.87 7.97
CA TYR A 582 -21.53 -25.46 8.19
C TYR A 582 -22.55 -26.18 7.31
N LEU A 583 -23.67 -26.62 7.92
CA LEU A 583 -24.81 -27.32 7.32
C LEU A 583 -26.12 -26.81 7.95
#